data_AF-A0A963UYN0-F1
#
_entry.id   AF-A0A963UYN0-F1
#
_cell.length_a   1.000
_cell.length_b   1.000
_cell.length_c   1.000
_cell.angle_alpha   90.00
_cell.angle_beta   90.00
_cell.angle_gamma   90.00
#
_symmetry.space_group_name_H-M   'P 1'
#
loop_
_entity.id
_entity.type
_entity.pdbx_description
1 polymer ?
#
loop_
_entity_poly.entity_id
_entity_poly.type
_entity_poly.pdbx_seq_one_letter_code
_entity_poly.pdbx_strand_id
1 'polypeptide(L)'
;MTRSDGRGLRATVLAVVLAGLVLPIAAGLWHTVAAAFGHLPAIGKTEWSLEPWRQFLALPGAWTSVKLTLWTGLASTALSLLVAVGAATWCYGRLGPRAIGRLIAPFLAVPHAALAIGLAFVIAPSGWIARSVSPWATGWSVPPDLAIVHDPLGLSLILGLMVKEVPFLLLVMLAAMSQVPAAAQMRACRALGYGRSQVWLLIVFPQVYVQIRLAVYVVLSFALSVVDVGLVLGPSNPPVLAVALTRWFLAPDTKLILPASAAAIAQALIVLFAILIWRRGEVAVAHLGRAWICRGTRSQTWTWSSSAAAVSAGCCLALGMLALIALALWSVTWRWSFPAALPEMFSVGAWLRPGSGWGRAALNTAVIGVLATGLATVLAV
;
A
#
# COMPACT_ATOMS: atom_id res chain seq x y z
N MET A 1 -22.21 -42.31 -21.71
CA MET A 1 -22.03 -41.90 -20.30
C MET A 1 -21.78 -40.40 -20.29
N THR A 2 -22.79 -39.67 -19.86
CA THR A 2 -23.11 -38.29 -20.26
C THR A 2 -22.70 -37.26 -19.21
N ARG A 3 -22.30 -36.08 -19.70
CA ARG A 3 -21.87 -34.85 -19.03
C ARG A 3 -22.88 -34.21 -18.04
N SER A 4 -23.43 -34.95 -17.07
CA SER A 4 -24.32 -34.41 -16.01
C SER A 4 -23.60 -33.92 -14.76
N ASP A 5 -22.40 -34.44 -14.47
CA ASP A 5 -21.87 -34.43 -13.11
C ASP A 5 -21.26 -33.09 -12.63
N GLY A 6 -21.19 -32.09 -13.51
CA GLY A 6 -20.64 -30.77 -13.17
C GLY A 6 -21.68 -29.65 -13.01
N ARG A 7 -22.94 -29.85 -13.40
CA ARG A 7 -23.93 -28.75 -13.41
C ARG A 7 -24.43 -28.40 -12.01
N GLY A 8 -24.68 -29.42 -11.18
CA GLY A 8 -25.09 -29.23 -9.79
C GLY A 8 -24.03 -28.52 -8.97
N LEU A 9 -22.78 -28.99 -9.01
CA LEU A 9 -21.67 -28.38 -8.28
C LEU A 9 -21.43 -26.92 -8.72
N ARG A 10 -21.45 -26.63 -10.02
CA ARG A 10 -21.32 -25.26 -10.52
C ARG A 10 -22.46 -24.36 -10.08
N ALA A 11 -23.69 -24.87 -10.06
CA ALA A 11 -24.85 -24.12 -9.57
C ALA A 11 -24.73 -23.83 -8.06
N THR A 12 -24.28 -24.82 -7.27
CA THR A 12 -24.02 -24.64 -5.84
C THR A 12 -22.91 -23.62 -5.59
N VAL A 13 -21.78 -23.72 -6.29
CA VAL A 13 -20.67 -22.74 -6.17
C VAL A 13 -21.16 -21.35 -6.55
N LEU A 14 -21.89 -21.22 -7.66
CA LEU A 14 -22.47 -19.94 -8.09
C LEU A 14 -23.44 -19.39 -7.03
N ALA A 15 -24.30 -20.22 -6.47
CA ALA A 15 -25.23 -19.81 -5.40
C ALA A 15 -24.47 -19.36 -4.14
N VAL A 16 -23.43 -20.07 -3.73
CA VAL A 16 -22.59 -19.71 -2.57
C VAL A 16 -21.85 -18.39 -2.84
N VAL A 17 -21.28 -18.19 -4.02
CA VAL A 17 -20.61 -16.94 -4.38
C VAL A 17 -21.61 -15.79 -4.46
N LEU A 18 -22.77 -15.99 -5.09
CA LEU A 18 -23.79 -14.96 -5.21
C LEU A 18 -24.36 -14.58 -3.84
N ALA A 19 -24.81 -15.55 -3.05
CA ALA A 19 -25.45 -15.29 -1.76
C ALA A 19 -24.45 -14.90 -0.66
N GLY A 20 -23.26 -15.48 -0.65
CA GLY A 20 -22.25 -15.27 0.39
C GLY A 20 -21.33 -14.07 0.14
N LEU A 21 -21.10 -13.69 -1.11
CA LEU A 21 -20.17 -12.60 -1.46
C LEU A 21 -20.86 -11.45 -2.20
N VAL A 22 -21.55 -11.73 -3.32
CA VAL A 22 -22.07 -10.67 -4.18
C VAL A 22 -23.24 -9.93 -3.55
N LEU A 23 -24.21 -10.66 -2.97
CA LEU A 23 -25.41 -10.08 -2.40
C LEU A 23 -25.11 -9.18 -1.17
N PRO A 24 -24.25 -9.57 -0.21
CA PRO A 24 -23.88 -8.68 0.90
C PRO A 24 -23.15 -7.42 0.43
N ILE A 25 -22.26 -7.54 -0.56
CA ILE A 25 -21.56 -6.37 -1.14
C ILE A 25 -22.57 -5.45 -1.84
N ALA A 26 -23.46 -6.00 -2.66
CA ALA A 26 -24.50 -5.23 -3.35
C ALA A 26 -25.46 -4.56 -2.36
N ALA A 27 -25.86 -5.25 -1.29
CA ALA A 27 -26.68 -4.69 -0.23
C ALA A 27 -25.95 -3.56 0.51
N GLY A 28 -24.68 -3.74 0.89
CA GLY A 28 -23.88 -2.70 1.53
C GLY A 28 -23.71 -1.46 0.64
N LEU A 29 -23.42 -1.67 -0.65
CA LEU A 29 -23.35 -0.60 -1.64
C LEU A 29 -24.69 0.11 -1.78
N TRP A 30 -25.80 -0.62 -1.88
CA TRP A 30 -27.13 -0.05 -1.96
C TRP A 30 -27.45 0.85 -0.75
N HIS A 31 -27.20 0.38 0.47
CA HIS A 31 -27.44 1.18 1.68
C HIS A 31 -26.54 2.42 1.74
N THR A 32 -25.29 2.30 1.30
CA THR A 32 -24.36 3.44 1.25
C THR A 32 -24.81 4.47 0.21
N VAL A 33 -25.25 4.02 -0.96
CA VAL A 33 -25.82 4.89 -2.01
C VAL A 33 -27.10 5.55 -1.51
N ALA A 34 -28.03 4.79 -0.93
CA ALA A 34 -29.27 5.33 -0.39
C ALA A 34 -29.00 6.42 0.67
N ALA A 35 -28.11 6.14 1.62
CA ALA A 35 -27.70 7.11 2.64
C ALA A 35 -26.96 8.33 2.04
N ALA A 36 -26.12 8.14 1.02
CA ALA A 36 -25.46 9.24 0.30
C ALA A 36 -26.44 10.19 -0.38
N PHE A 37 -27.65 9.72 -0.71
CA PHE A 37 -28.74 10.53 -1.26
C PHE A 37 -29.86 10.80 -0.23
N GLY A 38 -29.58 10.72 1.07
CA GLY A 38 -30.49 11.17 2.13
C GLY A 38 -31.51 10.13 2.58
N HIS A 39 -31.52 8.94 2.00
CA HIS A 39 -32.43 7.86 2.36
C HIS A 39 -31.79 6.89 3.36
N LEU A 40 -32.01 7.14 4.65
CA LEU A 40 -31.65 6.25 5.76
C LEU A 40 -32.77 6.25 6.82
N PRO A 41 -33.80 5.39 6.67
CA PRO A 41 -34.97 5.37 7.54
C PRO A 41 -34.64 5.17 9.03
N ALA A 42 -33.55 4.46 9.35
CA ALA A 42 -33.10 4.21 10.71
C ALA A 42 -32.81 5.48 11.55
N ILE A 43 -32.51 6.61 10.89
CA ILE A 43 -32.28 7.90 11.54
C ILE A 43 -33.39 8.92 11.24
N GLY A 44 -34.56 8.45 10.78
CA GLY A 44 -35.71 9.30 10.43
C GLY A 44 -35.54 10.09 9.14
N LYS A 45 -34.62 9.68 8.24
CA LYS A 45 -34.33 10.35 6.97
C LYS A 45 -34.84 9.49 5.82
N THR A 46 -35.94 9.88 5.19
CA THR A 46 -36.61 9.08 4.14
C THR A 46 -36.63 9.76 2.76
N GLU A 47 -36.33 11.05 2.70
CA GLU A 47 -36.38 11.85 1.48
C GLU A 47 -35.08 11.75 0.69
N TRP A 48 -35.21 11.51 -0.61
CA TRP A 48 -34.08 11.53 -1.54
C TRP A 48 -33.64 12.98 -1.80
N SER A 49 -32.39 13.31 -1.53
CA SER A 49 -31.83 14.65 -1.70
C SER A 49 -30.31 14.63 -1.94
N LEU A 50 -29.79 15.71 -2.53
CA LEU A 50 -28.34 15.95 -2.66
C LEU A 50 -27.74 16.67 -1.43
N GLU A 51 -28.51 16.81 -0.36
CA GLU A 51 -28.08 17.51 0.84
C GLU A 51 -26.86 16.86 1.52
N PRO A 52 -26.74 15.52 1.62
CA PRO A 52 -25.55 14.90 2.19
C PRO A 52 -24.26 15.23 1.43
N TRP A 53 -24.34 15.39 0.11
CA TRP A 53 -23.20 15.81 -0.73
C TRP A 53 -22.80 17.26 -0.45
N ARG A 54 -23.77 18.16 -0.26
CA ARG A 54 -23.52 19.56 0.13
C ARG A 54 -22.88 19.62 1.51
N GLN A 55 -23.39 18.84 2.46
CA GLN A 55 -22.84 18.74 3.81
C GLN A 55 -21.40 18.21 3.78
N PHE A 56 -21.13 17.14 3.04
CA PHE A 56 -19.78 16.62 2.84
C PHE A 56 -18.82 17.69 2.32
N LEU A 57 -19.20 18.41 1.26
CA LEU A 57 -18.36 19.45 0.69
C LEU A 57 -18.19 20.68 1.61
N ALA A 58 -19.13 20.89 2.53
CA ALA A 58 -19.08 21.94 3.55
C ALA A 58 -18.28 21.53 4.81
N LEU A 59 -17.95 20.24 5.00
CA LEU A 59 -17.18 19.80 6.16
C LEU A 59 -15.77 20.42 6.13
N PRO A 60 -15.28 20.94 7.28
CA PRO A 60 -13.94 21.52 7.35
C PRO A 60 -12.86 20.53 6.90
N GLY A 61 -12.03 20.97 5.96
CA GLY A 61 -10.91 20.18 5.45
C GLY A 61 -11.28 19.09 4.44
N ALA A 62 -12.55 18.91 4.07
CA ALA A 62 -12.97 17.87 3.10
C ALA A 62 -12.20 17.96 1.77
N TRP A 63 -12.05 19.16 1.22
CA TRP A 63 -11.32 19.36 -0.04
C TRP A 63 -9.82 19.11 0.10
N THR A 64 -9.25 19.48 1.24
CA THR A 64 -7.84 19.20 1.56
C THR A 64 -7.61 17.69 1.71
N SER A 65 -8.52 16.97 2.37
CA SER A 65 -8.49 15.51 2.48
C SER A 65 -8.53 14.83 1.11
N VAL A 66 -9.38 15.30 0.18
CA VAL A 66 -9.43 14.80 -1.20
C VAL A 66 -8.11 15.03 -1.93
N LYS A 67 -7.58 16.26 -1.92
CA LYS A 67 -6.30 16.60 -2.57
C LYS A 67 -5.15 15.79 -2.00
N LEU A 68 -5.07 15.70 -0.68
CA LEU A 68 -4.04 14.97 0.02
C LEU A 68 -4.10 13.48 -0.33
N THR A 69 -5.29 12.89 -0.37
CA THR A 69 -5.48 11.49 -0.78
C THR A 69 -4.96 11.25 -2.19
N LEU A 70 -5.36 12.09 -3.15
CA LEU A 70 -4.88 12.01 -4.53
C LEU A 70 -3.36 12.17 -4.62
N TRP A 71 -2.81 13.17 -3.93
CA TRP A 71 -1.37 13.43 -3.88
C TRP A 71 -0.60 12.23 -3.31
N THR A 72 -0.90 11.81 -2.08
CA THR A 72 -0.15 10.74 -1.41
C THR A 72 -0.36 9.41 -2.10
N GLY A 73 -1.56 9.12 -2.61
CA GLY A 73 -1.87 7.88 -3.32
C GLY A 73 -1.16 7.77 -4.68
N LEU A 74 -1.26 8.82 -5.51
CA LEU A 74 -0.58 8.84 -6.82
C LEU A 74 0.94 8.91 -6.67
N ALA A 75 1.45 9.77 -5.77
CA ALA A 75 2.88 9.92 -5.57
C ALA A 75 3.51 8.63 -5.04
N SER A 76 2.94 8.00 -4.01
CA SER A 76 3.48 6.74 -3.47
C SER A 76 3.44 5.61 -4.49
N THR A 77 2.37 5.49 -5.29
CA THR A 77 2.27 4.48 -6.36
C THR A 77 3.31 4.72 -7.46
N ALA A 78 3.41 5.96 -7.96
CA ALA A 78 4.36 6.33 -9.00
C ALA A 78 5.81 6.15 -8.57
N LEU A 79 6.17 6.66 -7.38
CA LEU A 79 7.52 6.52 -6.84
C LEU A 79 7.86 5.06 -6.57
N SER A 80 6.93 4.28 -6.02
CA SER A 80 7.15 2.84 -5.79
C SER A 80 7.38 2.08 -7.08
N LEU A 81 6.56 2.34 -8.12
CA LEU A 81 6.75 1.72 -9.42
C LEU A 81 8.09 2.13 -10.04
N LEU A 82 8.44 3.42 -10.05
CA LEU A 82 9.71 3.89 -10.60
C LEU A 82 10.92 3.25 -9.92
N VAL A 83 10.92 3.23 -8.58
CA VAL A 83 11.99 2.61 -7.78
C VAL A 83 12.05 1.10 -8.05
N ALA A 84 10.92 0.42 -8.04
CA ALA A 84 10.86 -1.02 -8.30
C ALA A 84 11.32 -1.37 -9.73
N VAL A 85 10.94 -0.58 -10.73
CA VAL A 85 11.33 -0.77 -12.14
C VAL A 85 12.82 -0.55 -12.32
N GLY A 86 13.37 0.53 -11.76
CA GLY A 86 14.81 0.80 -11.81
C GLY A 86 15.63 -0.25 -11.04
N ALA A 87 15.15 -0.70 -9.88
CA ALA A 87 15.77 -1.78 -9.13
C ALA A 87 15.71 -3.12 -9.88
N ALA A 88 14.57 -3.49 -10.49
CA ALA A 88 14.46 -4.69 -11.31
C ALA A 88 15.39 -4.63 -12.54
N THR A 89 15.50 -3.47 -13.17
CA THR A 89 16.46 -3.19 -14.26
C THR A 89 17.89 -3.48 -13.82
N TRP A 90 18.29 -2.97 -12.65
CA TRP A 90 19.63 -3.13 -12.13
C TRP A 90 19.92 -4.57 -11.69
N CYS A 91 18.98 -5.20 -10.99
CA CYS A 91 19.14 -6.55 -10.48
C CYS A 91 19.15 -7.62 -11.59
N TYR A 92 18.61 -7.33 -12.78
CA TYR A 92 18.50 -8.29 -13.87
C TYR A 92 19.86 -8.87 -14.31
N GLY A 93 20.02 -10.17 -14.04
CA GLY A 93 21.24 -10.93 -14.33
C GLY A 93 22.43 -10.60 -13.42
N ARG A 94 22.21 -9.87 -12.31
CA ARG A 94 23.17 -9.69 -11.21
C ARG A 94 22.80 -10.51 -9.99
N LEU A 95 21.51 -10.59 -9.68
CA LEU A 95 20.98 -11.33 -8.53
C LEU A 95 20.08 -12.48 -8.98
N GLY A 96 20.16 -13.60 -8.28
CA GLY A 96 19.29 -14.74 -8.50
C GLY A 96 17.85 -14.44 -8.06
N PRO A 97 16.81 -14.81 -8.83
CA PRO A 97 15.41 -14.56 -8.47
C PRO A 97 15.03 -15.12 -7.09
N ARG A 98 15.60 -16.28 -6.72
CA ARG A 98 15.40 -16.91 -5.40
C ARG A 98 15.94 -16.07 -4.24
N ALA A 99 17.07 -15.38 -4.44
CA ALA A 99 17.65 -14.52 -3.40
C ALA A 99 16.77 -13.30 -3.15
N ILE A 100 16.29 -12.66 -4.21
CA ILE A 100 15.40 -11.50 -4.10
C ILE A 100 14.06 -11.90 -3.46
N GLY A 101 13.49 -13.05 -3.86
CA GLY A 101 12.25 -13.56 -3.27
C GLY A 101 12.35 -13.80 -1.75
N ARG A 102 13.46 -14.37 -1.27
CA ARG A 102 13.69 -14.57 0.17
C ARG A 102 13.80 -13.25 0.95
N LEU A 103 14.43 -12.23 0.36
CA LEU A 103 14.57 -10.91 0.99
C LEU A 103 13.22 -10.19 1.11
N ILE A 104 12.32 -10.38 0.16
CA ILE A 104 11.01 -9.72 0.12
C ILE A 104 9.98 -10.43 1.01
N ALA A 105 10.09 -11.75 1.20
CA ALA A 105 9.10 -12.56 1.92
C ALA A 105 8.67 -12.01 3.31
N PRO A 106 9.59 -11.54 4.18
CA PRO A 106 9.20 -10.98 5.48
C PRO A 106 8.26 -9.78 5.36
N PHE A 107 8.47 -8.91 4.37
CA PHE A 107 7.64 -7.70 4.17
C PHE A 107 6.22 -8.04 3.70
N LEU A 108 6.00 -9.20 3.11
CA LEU A 108 4.66 -9.65 2.71
C LEU A 108 3.87 -10.20 3.90
N ALA A 109 4.56 -10.79 4.87
CA ALA A 109 3.92 -11.41 6.04
C ALA A 109 3.51 -10.38 7.11
N VAL A 110 4.15 -9.22 7.12
CA VAL A 110 3.94 -8.20 8.16
C VAL A 110 2.62 -7.44 7.93
N PRO A 111 1.78 -7.28 8.97
CA PRO A 111 0.60 -6.40 8.91
C PRO A 111 0.97 -4.95 8.61
N HIS A 112 0.23 -4.30 7.70
CA HIS A 112 0.49 -2.93 7.26
C HIS A 112 0.58 -1.92 8.44
N ALA A 113 -0.38 -1.98 9.38
CA ALA A 113 -0.36 -1.18 10.61
C ALA A 113 0.92 -1.38 11.44
N ALA A 114 1.41 -2.62 11.58
CA ALA A 114 2.62 -2.92 12.36
C ALA A 114 3.86 -2.30 11.70
N LEU A 115 3.96 -2.40 10.38
CA LEU A 115 5.04 -1.75 9.62
C LEU A 115 4.99 -0.23 9.75
N ALA A 116 3.80 0.37 9.70
CA ALA A 116 3.61 1.81 9.87
C ALA A 116 4.03 2.29 11.28
N ILE A 117 3.63 1.57 12.33
CA ILE A 117 4.01 1.88 13.73
C ILE A 117 5.52 1.73 13.92
N GLY A 118 6.08 0.62 13.43
CA GLY A 118 7.52 0.40 13.47
C GLY A 118 8.29 1.50 12.75
N LEU A 119 7.81 1.93 11.58
CA LEU A 119 8.44 3.02 10.83
C LEU A 119 8.32 4.35 11.57
N ALA A 120 7.18 4.64 12.20
CA ALA A 120 7.03 5.83 13.04
C ALA A 120 8.06 5.85 14.18
N PHE A 121 8.34 4.72 14.85
CA PHE A 121 9.40 4.63 15.86
C PHE A 121 10.82 4.81 15.31
N VAL A 122 11.01 4.63 14.01
CA VAL A 122 12.31 4.83 13.36
C VAL A 122 12.51 6.29 12.94
N ILE A 123 11.50 6.90 12.30
CA ILE A 123 11.62 8.20 11.65
C ILE A 123 11.15 9.39 12.49
N ALA A 124 10.40 9.16 13.58
CA ALA A 124 9.97 10.24 14.45
C ALA A 124 11.16 11.07 14.96
N PRO A 125 10.97 12.33 15.38
CA PRO A 125 12.03 13.16 15.94
C PRO A 125 12.70 12.52 17.18
N SER A 126 11.93 11.77 17.96
CA SER A 126 12.40 10.97 19.09
C SER A 126 12.68 9.50 18.70
N GLY A 127 12.69 9.20 17.41
CA GLY A 127 12.84 7.87 16.84
C GLY A 127 14.27 7.38 16.80
N TRP A 128 14.44 6.15 16.33
CA TRP A 128 15.73 5.46 16.41
C TRP A 128 16.83 6.10 15.56
N ILE A 129 16.48 6.69 14.40
CA ILE A 129 17.45 7.40 13.55
C ILE A 129 17.99 8.62 14.28
N ALA A 130 17.12 9.45 14.87
CA ALA A 130 17.56 10.63 15.62
C ALA A 130 18.44 10.22 16.81
N ARG A 131 18.03 9.18 17.56
CA ARG A 131 18.80 8.67 18.71
C ARG A 131 20.19 8.14 18.33
N SER A 132 20.36 7.54 17.16
CA SER A 132 21.66 6.99 16.77
C SER A 132 22.67 8.06 16.38
N VAL A 133 22.21 9.26 15.99
CA VAL A 133 23.06 10.41 15.62
C VAL A 133 23.09 11.50 16.71
N SER A 134 22.30 11.38 17.76
CA SER A 134 22.24 12.30 18.89
C SER A 134 22.91 11.73 20.15
N PRO A 135 23.57 12.56 20.98
CA PRO A 135 23.88 13.97 20.76
C PRO A 135 25.15 14.17 19.92
N TRP A 136 25.91 13.12 19.62
CA TRP A 136 27.28 13.25 19.14
C TRP A 136 27.42 13.97 17.78
N ALA A 137 26.50 13.76 16.84
CA ALA A 137 26.54 14.42 15.53
C ALA A 137 25.66 15.68 15.46
N THR A 138 24.63 15.77 16.31
CA THR A 138 23.56 16.78 16.20
C THR A 138 23.55 17.79 17.34
N GLY A 139 24.16 17.48 18.49
CA GLY A 139 24.09 18.27 19.71
C GLY A 139 22.73 18.20 20.43
N TRP A 140 21.77 17.40 19.95
CA TRP A 140 20.43 17.34 20.53
C TRP A 140 20.40 16.55 21.83
N SER A 141 20.03 17.21 22.93
CA SER A 141 19.73 16.59 24.23
C SER A 141 18.23 16.29 24.41
N VAL A 142 17.38 16.93 23.61
CA VAL A 142 15.93 16.75 23.55
C VAL A 142 15.55 16.51 22.08
N PRO A 143 14.51 15.70 21.78
CA PRO A 143 14.05 15.50 20.41
C PRO A 143 13.75 16.84 19.72
N PRO A 144 14.16 17.03 18.46
CA PRO A 144 13.91 18.28 17.76
C PRO A 144 12.41 18.46 17.48
N ASP A 145 11.94 19.72 17.44
CA ASP A 145 10.56 20.06 17.11
C ASP A 145 10.33 20.05 15.58
N LEU A 146 10.41 18.85 15.00
CA LEU A 146 10.20 18.61 13.57
C LEU A 146 8.94 17.77 13.36
N ALA A 147 7.99 18.28 12.60
CA ALA A 147 6.79 17.54 12.22
C ALA A 147 7.11 16.50 11.12
N ILE A 148 7.82 15.43 11.48
CA ILE A 148 8.15 14.32 10.56
C ILE A 148 6.95 13.37 10.44
N VAL A 149 6.49 12.80 11.54
CA VAL A 149 5.26 11.99 11.57
C VAL A 149 4.06 12.92 11.59
N HIS A 150 3.01 12.59 10.85
CA HIS A 150 1.85 13.46 10.62
C HIS A 150 2.20 14.79 9.93
N ASP A 151 3.27 14.80 9.13
CA ASP A 151 3.69 15.98 8.37
C ASP A 151 2.55 16.48 7.46
N PRO A 152 2.33 17.79 7.29
CA PRO A 152 1.18 18.31 6.54
C PRO A 152 1.12 17.90 5.06
N LEU A 153 2.27 17.55 4.46
CA LEU A 153 2.37 17.16 3.05
C LEU A 153 2.15 15.65 2.84
N GLY A 154 2.07 14.86 3.92
CA GLY A 154 1.94 13.41 3.87
C GLY A 154 3.18 12.68 3.33
N LEU A 155 4.37 13.27 3.45
CA LEU A 155 5.63 12.66 3.02
C LEU A 155 5.95 11.38 3.80
N SER A 156 5.70 11.36 5.10
CA SER A 156 5.87 10.16 5.93
C SER A 156 4.88 9.06 5.55
N LEU A 157 3.66 9.43 5.14
CA LEU A 157 2.69 8.49 4.58
C LEU A 157 3.16 7.93 3.24
N ILE A 158 3.67 8.77 2.34
CA ILE A 158 4.25 8.34 1.06
C ILE A 158 5.40 7.36 1.30
N LEU A 159 6.32 7.69 2.20
CA LEU A 159 7.44 6.82 2.56
C LEU A 159 6.96 5.49 3.16
N GLY A 160 5.99 5.53 4.07
CA GLY A 160 5.41 4.34 4.69
C GLY A 160 4.79 3.38 3.69
N LEU A 161 4.07 3.93 2.70
CA LEU A 161 3.55 3.14 1.59
C LEU A 161 4.69 2.58 0.72
N MET A 162 5.67 3.41 0.33
CA MET A 162 6.81 2.96 -0.49
C MET A 162 7.58 1.79 0.14
N VAL A 163 7.80 1.81 1.46
CA VAL A 163 8.49 0.73 2.19
C VAL A 163 7.82 -0.63 1.99
N LYS A 164 6.49 -0.67 1.81
CA LYS A 164 5.74 -1.90 1.54
C LYS A 164 5.57 -2.20 0.05
N GLU A 165 5.27 -1.18 -0.74
CA GLU A 165 4.86 -1.32 -2.13
C GLU A 165 6.05 -1.57 -3.08
N VAL A 166 7.24 -1.02 -2.79
CA VAL A 166 8.46 -1.30 -3.57
C VAL A 166 8.80 -2.79 -3.54
N PRO A 167 8.89 -3.47 -2.37
CA PRO A 167 9.11 -4.91 -2.31
C PRO A 167 8.00 -5.72 -3.01
N PHE A 168 6.74 -5.33 -2.83
CA PHE A 168 5.61 -6.01 -3.47
C PHE A 168 5.70 -5.96 -5.00
N LEU A 169 5.88 -4.76 -5.58
CA LEU A 169 6.01 -4.59 -7.02
C LEU A 169 7.25 -5.29 -7.58
N LEU A 170 8.37 -5.29 -6.85
CA LEU A 170 9.56 -6.05 -7.24
C LEU A 170 9.27 -7.54 -7.35
N LEU A 171 8.57 -8.13 -6.38
CA LEU A 171 8.22 -9.54 -6.40
C LEU A 171 7.31 -9.89 -7.57
N VAL A 172 6.26 -9.08 -7.78
CA VAL A 172 5.30 -9.29 -8.87
C VAL A 172 5.97 -9.14 -10.23
N MET A 173 6.90 -8.19 -10.39
CA MET A 173 7.72 -8.08 -11.59
C MET A 173 8.62 -9.31 -11.79
N LEU A 174 9.30 -9.79 -10.75
CA LEU A 174 10.14 -11.00 -10.86
C LEU A 174 9.33 -12.22 -11.28
N ALA A 175 8.10 -12.38 -10.76
CA ALA A 175 7.20 -13.44 -11.17
C ALA A 175 6.78 -13.29 -12.65
N ALA A 176 6.40 -12.09 -13.07
CA ALA A 176 6.03 -11.78 -14.46
C ALA A 176 7.21 -11.95 -15.45
N MET A 177 8.43 -11.69 -15.01
CA MET A 177 9.63 -11.85 -15.85
C MET A 177 9.86 -13.28 -16.33
N SER A 178 9.36 -14.29 -15.61
CA SER A 178 9.44 -15.69 -16.04
C SER A 178 8.59 -16.01 -17.28
N GLN A 179 7.64 -15.13 -17.62
CA GLN A 179 6.68 -15.31 -18.71
C GLN A 179 7.11 -14.59 -20.00
N VAL A 180 8.28 -13.91 -20.01
CA VAL A 180 8.78 -13.12 -21.13
C VAL A 180 10.12 -13.68 -21.61
N PRO A 181 10.41 -13.76 -22.93
CA PRO A 181 11.71 -14.21 -23.46
C PRO A 181 12.83 -13.17 -23.28
N ALA A 182 12.97 -12.62 -22.06
CA ALA A 182 13.86 -11.53 -21.73
C ALA A 182 15.32 -11.84 -22.05
N ALA A 183 15.77 -13.08 -21.84
CA ALA A 183 17.16 -13.48 -22.12
C ALA A 183 17.49 -13.46 -23.62
N ALA A 184 16.58 -13.92 -24.47
CA ALA A 184 16.77 -13.92 -25.92
C ALA A 184 16.76 -12.49 -26.47
N GLN A 185 15.78 -11.68 -26.05
CA GLN A 185 15.69 -10.25 -26.39
C GLN A 185 16.93 -9.48 -25.91
N MET A 186 17.41 -9.78 -24.71
CA MET A 186 18.64 -9.18 -24.17
C MET A 186 19.86 -9.49 -25.05
N ARG A 187 20.06 -10.76 -25.45
CA ARG A 187 21.18 -11.14 -26.34
C ARG A 187 21.11 -10.43 -27.70
N ALA A 188 19.93 -10.42 -28.32
CA ALA A 188 19.71 -9.77 -29.61
C ALA A 188 20.02 -8.27 -29.57
N CYS A 189 19.45 -7.54 -28.61
CA CYS A 189 19.71 -6.10 -28.49
C CYS A 189 21.14 -5.78 -28.05
N ARG A 190 21.78 -6.65 -27.26
CA ARG A 190 23.20 -6.50 -26.90
C ARG A 190 24.13 -6.65 -28.10
N ALA A 191 23.82 -7.55 -29.04
CA ALA A 191 24.56 -7.67 -30.30
C ALA A 191 24.45 -6.41 -31.17
N LEU A 192 23.34 -5.67 -31.07
CA LEU A 192 23.13 -4.37 -31.71
C LEU A 192 23.78 -3.17 -30.97
N GLY A 193 24.52 -3.44 -29.89
CA GLY A 193 25.28 -2.44 -29.13
C GLY A 193 24.50 -1.71 -28.02
N TYR A 194 23.29 -2.15 -27.66
CA TYR A 194 22.52 -1.50 -26.59
C TYR A 194 23.00 -1.88 -25.18
N GLY A 195 22.84 -0.99 -24.21
CA GLY A 195 23.16 -1.25 -22.80
C GLY A 195 22.13 -2.16 -22.11
N ARG A 196 22.54 -2.98 -21.13
CA ARG A 196 21.63 -3.90 -20.41
C ARG A 196 20.41 -3.19 -19.81
N SER A 197 20.64 -2.09 -19.09
CA SER A 197 19.55 -1.31 -18.47
C SER A 197 18.60 -0.72 -19.50
N GLN A 198 19.14 -0.23 -20.62
CA GLN A 198 18.35 0.33 -21.70
C GLN A 198 17.46 -0.73 -22.37
N VAL A 199 18.02 -1.91 -22.66
CA VAL A 199 17.24 -3.02 -23.24
C VAL A 199 16.14 -3.48 -22.29
N TRP A 200 16.45 -3.59 -21.00
CA TRP A 200 15.45 -4.01 -20.03
C TRP A 200 14.31 -2.99 -19.95
N LEU A 201 14.62 -1.68 -19.86
CA LEU A 201 13.60 -0.62 -19.75
C LEU A 201 12.76 -0.42 -21.01
N LEU A 202 13.37 -0.47 -22.19
CA LEU A 202 12.68 -0.15 -23.44
C LEU A 202 12.03 -1.36 -24.12
N ILE A 203 12.58 -2.57 -23.94
CA ILE A 203 12.11 -3.78 -24.62
C ILE A 203 11.40 -4.73 -23.66
N VAL A 204 12.01 -5.05 -22.52
CA VAL A 204 11.49 -6.08 -21.60
C VAL A 204 10.37 -5.53 -20.72
N PHE A 205 10.57 -4.35 -20.10
CA PHE A 205 9.64 -3.76 -19.15
C PHE A 205 8.24 -3.52 -19.72
N PRO A 206 8.03 -3.04 -20.96
CA PRO A 206 6.67 -2.89 -21.50
C PRO A 206 5.88 -4.21 -21.53
N GLN A 207 6.55 -5.34 -21.80
CA GLN A 207 5.93 -6.67 -21.77
C GLN A 207 5.60 -7.12 -20.34
N VAL A 208 6.51 -6.88 -19.40
CA VAL A 208 6.30 -7.14 -17.97
C VAL A 208 5.17 -6.27 -17.41
N TYR A 209 5.11 -4.99 -17.78
CA TYR A 209 4.11 -4.04 -17.33
C TYR A 209 2.69 -4.50 -17.66
N VAL A 210 2.46 -5.03 -18.86
CA VAL A 210 1.15 -5.57 -19.25
C VAL A 210 0.68 -6.68 -18.30
N GLN A 211 1.60 -7.50 -17.79
CA GLN A 211 1.28 -8.57 -16.84
C GLN A 211 1.04 -8.05 -15.42
N ILE A 212 1.79 -7.03 -15.00
CA ILE A 212 1.70 -6.49 -13.64
C ILE A 212 0.72 -5.32 -13.49
N ARG A 213 0.11 -4.85 -14.58
CA ARG A 213 -0.77 -3.67 -14.60
C ARG A 213 -1.90 -3.73 -13.57
N LEU A 214 -2.54 -4.89 -13.43
CA LEU A 214 -3.59 -5.08 -12.42
C LEU A 214 -3.03 -4.96 -11.00
N ALA A 215 -1.83 -5.49 -10.74
CA ALA A 215 -1.17 -5.31 -9.45
C ALA A 215 -0.87 -3.83 -9.18
N VAL A 216 -0.45 -3.05 -10.18
CA VAL A 216 -0.26 -1.59 -10.04
C VAL A 216 -1.57 -0.89 -9.69
N TYR A 217 -2.71 -1.29 -10.27
CA TYR A 217 -4.01 -0.72 -9.93
C TYR A 217 -4.47 -1.11 -8.52
N VAL A 218 -4.12 -2.32 -8.06
CA VAL A 218 -4.35 -2.73 -6.68
C VAL A 218 -3.53 -1.85 -5.72
N VAL A 219 -2.25 -1.60 -6.01
CA VAL A 219 -1.41 -0.69 -5.21
C VAL A 219 -2.00 0.71 -5.18
N LEU A 220 -2.42 1.25 -6.33
CA LEU A 220 -3.03 2.57 -6.42
C LEU A 220 -4.32 2.66 -5.59
N SER A 221 -5.19 1.66 -5.73
CA SER A 221 -6.47 1.62 -5.02
C SER A 221 -6.22 1.54 -3.51
N PHE A 222 -5.31 0.67 -3.08
CA PHE A 222 -4.91 0.56 -1.68
C PHE A 222 -4.34 1.87 -1.14
N ALA A 223 -3.40 2.50 -1.85
CA ALA A 223 -2.77 3.75 -1.42
C ALA A 223 -3.77 4.91 -1.28
N LEU A 224 -4.84 4.93 -2.08
CA LEU A 224 -5.92 5.92 -1.99
C LEU A 224 -6.92 5.62 -0.86
N SER A 225 -7.09 4.34 -0.47
CA SER A 225 -8.12 3.91 0.49
C SER A 225 -7.59 3.39 1.82
N VAL A 226 -6.29 3.48 2.08
CA VAL A 226 -5.64 2.94 3.29
C VAL A 226 -5.97 3.79 4.52
N VAL A 227 -6.50 3.14 5.57
CA VAL A 227 -6.89 3.79 6.82
C VAL A 227 -5.81 3.67 7.88
N ASP A 228 -5.27 2.47 8.07
CA ASP A 228 -4.34 2.13 9.14
C ASP A 228 -3.00 2.84 9.01
N VAL A 229 -2.37 2.78 7.82
CA VAL A 229 -1.11 3.52 7.56
C VAL A 229 -1.35 5.03 7.61
N GLY A 230 -2.50 5.49 7.08
CA GLY A 230 -2.89 6.90 7.10
C GLY A 230 -3.09 7.45 8.51
N LEU A 231 -3.64 6.66 9.43
CA LEU A 231 -3.84 7.05 10.83
C LEU A 231 -2.52 7.15 11.58
N VAL A 232 -1.54 6.30 11.27
CA VAL A 232 -0.25 6.25 11.96
C VAL A 232 0.73 7.29 11.41
N LEU A 233 0.85 7.42 10.08
CA LEU A 233 1.89 8.24 9.44
C LEU A 233 1.35 9.48 8.73
N GLY A 234 0.08 9.48 8.34
CA GLY A 234 -0.53 10.57 7.57
C GLY A 234 -0.87 11.80 8.40
N PRO A 235 -1.17 12.93 7.75
CA PRO A 235 -1.56 14.16 8.44
C PRO A 235 -2.79 13.92 9.34
N SER A 236 -2.85 14.59 10.48
CA SER A 236 -3.94 14.41 11.45
C SER A 236 -5.07 15.43 11.29
N ASN A 237 -4.76 16.63 10.76
CA ASN A 237 -5.71 17.72 10.60
C ASN A 237 -5.39 18.63 9.39
N PRO A 238 -6.14 18.54 8.27
CA PRO A 238 -7.11 17.49 7.94
C PRO A 238 -6.41 16.19 7.48
N PRO A 239 -6.95 15.00 7.79
CA PRO A 239 -6.35 13.73 7.40
C PRO A 239 -6.67 13.34 5.96
N VAL A 240 -6.07 12.25 5.46
CA VAL A 240 -6.52 11.63 4.19
C VAL A 240 -7.98 11.19 4.28
N LEU A 241 -8.68 11.15 3.14
CA LEU A 241 -10.13 10.97 3.08
C LEU A 241 -10.57 9.64 3.72
N ALA A 242 -9.82 8.56 3.53
CA ALA A 242 -10.12 7.26 4.15
C ALA A 242 -10.16 7.34 5.69
N VAL A 243 -9.24 8.09 6.29
CA VAL A 243 -9.20 8.31 7.74
C VAL A 243 -10.31 9.26 8.18
N ALA A 244 -10.58 10.32 7.42
CA ALA A 244 -11.71 11.23 7.68
C ALA A 244 -13.06 10.48 7.68
N LEU A 245 -13.28 9.63 6.68
CA LEU A 245 -14.46 8.77 6.56
C LEU A 245 -14.67 7.90 7.79
N THR A 246 -13.60 7.23 8.22
CA THR A 246 -13.63 6.38 9.42
C THR A 246 -14.01 7.19 10.65
N ARG A 247 -13.47 8.40 10.80
CA ARG A 247 -13.83 9.31 11.90
C ARG A 247 -15.30 9.74 11.85
N TRP A 248 -15.84 10.03 10.67
CA TRP A 248 -17.24 10.45 10.53
C TRP A 248 -18.23 9.31 10.75
N PHE A 249 -17.94 8.10 10.29
CA PHE A 249 -18.79 6.93 10.56
C PHE A 249 -18.78 6.50 12.03
N LEU A 250 -17.66 6.71 12.73
CA LEU A 250 -17.53 6.38 14.16
C LEU A 250 -17.93 7.54 15.08
N ALA A 251 -18.35 8.68 14.52
CA ALA A 251 -18.77 9.81 15.32
C ALA A 251 -20.08 9.50 16.06
N PRO A 252 -20.25 9.93 17.33
CA PRO A 252 -21.48 9.71 18.08
C PRO A 252 -22.72 10.39 17.46
N ASP A 253 -22.52 11.44 16.67
CA ASP A 253 -23.60 12.11 15.94
C ASP A 253 -24.01 11.29 14.72
N THR A 254 -25.17 10.64 14.80
CA THR A 254 -25.74 9.83 13.72
C THR A 254 -26.05 10.63 12.46
N LYS A 255 -26.16 11.96 12.55
CA LYS A 255 -26.35 12.81 11.37
C LYS A 255 -25.13 12.81 10.44
N LEU A 256 -23.94 12.52 10.96
CA LEU A 256 -22.71 12.44 10.16
C LEU A 256 -22.65 11.19 9.26
N ILE A 257 -23.52 10.20 9.48
CA ILE A 257 -23.58 8.99 8.65
C ILE A 257 -23.94 9.33 7.20
N LEU A 258 -24.83 10.30 6.97
CA LEU A 258 -25.23 10.71 5.62
C LEU A 258 -24.08 11.36 4.83
N PRO A 259 -23.42 12.43 5.30
CA PRO A 259 -22.28 13.02 4.59
C PRO A 259 -21.08 12.05 4.54
N ALA A 260 -20.89 11.17 5.54
CA ALA A 260 -19.88 10.12 5.48
C ALA A 260 -20.17 9.11 4.35
N SER A 261 -21.44 8.76 4.14
CA SER A 261 -21.86 7.88 3.03
C SER A 261 -21.65 8.55 1.67
N ALA A 262 -21.99 9.84 1.53
CA ALA A 262 -21.69 10.61 0.33
C ALA A 262 -20.17 10.66 0.03
N ALA A 263 -19.37 10.92 1.07
CA ALA A 263 -17.92 10.91 0.97
C ALA A 263 -17.34 9.52 0.65
N ALA A 264 -17.97 8.43 1.11
CA ALA A 264 -17.56 7.06 0.78
C ALA A 264 -17.80 6.74 -0.71
N ILE A 265 -18.93 7.19 -1.26
CA ILE A 265 -19.16 7.14 -2.71
C ILE A 265 -18.16 8.01 -3.45
N ALA A 266 -17.87 9.22 -2.97
CA ALA A 266 -16.86 10.10 -3.54
C ALA A 266 -15.47 9.43 -3.55
N GLN A 267 -15.09 8.74 -2.47
CA GLN A 267 -13.84 7.98 -2.37
C GLN A 267 -13.76 6.85 -3.41
N ALA A 268 -14.84 6.09 -3.60
CA ALA A 268 -14.89 5.07 -4.65
C ALA A 268 -14.73 5.67 -6.06
N LEU A 269 -15.38 6.82 -6.32
CA LEU A 269 -15.23 7.56 -7.57
C LEU A 269 -13.82 8.13 -7.76
N ILE A 270 -13.17 8.60 -6.69
CA ILE A 270 -11.77 9.06 -6.71
C ILE A 270 -10.84 7.93 -7.12
N VAL A 271 -11.00 6.72 -6.55
CA VAL A 271 -10.21 5.55 -6.93
C VAL A 271 -10.41 5.20 -8.41
N LEU A 272 -11.68 5.15 -8.86
CA LEU A 272 -11.99 4.88 -10.27
C LEU A 272 -11.36 5.91 -11.20
N PHE A 273 -11.50 7.19 -10.87
CA PHE A 273 -10.94 8.29 -11.67
C PHE A 273 -9.41 8.27 -11.68
N ALA A 274 -8.76 7.95 -10.55
CA ALA A 274 -7.32 7.80 -10.47
C ALA A 274 -6.81 6.66 -11.35
N ILE A 275 -7.51 5.51 -11.39
CA ILE A 275 -7.19 4.40 -12.31
C ILE A 275 -7.33 4.85 -13.76
N LEU A 276 -8.38 5.61 -14.10
CA LEU A 276 -8.57 6.13 -15.46
C LEU A 276 -7.47 7.11 -15.86
N ILE A 277 -7.10 8.05 -14.97
CA ILE A 277 -5.96 8.96 -15.19
C ILE A 277 -4.69 8.16 -15.41
N TRP A 278 -4.43 7.18 -14.54
CA TRP A 278 -3.25 6.33 -14.65
C TRP A 278 -3.21 5.59 -15.98
N ARG A 279 -4.35 5.03 -16.41
CA ARG A 279 -4.49 4.37 -17.71
C ARG A 279 -4.18 5.29 -18.89
N ARG A 280 -4.59 6.56 -18.82
CA ARG A 280 -4.25 7.57 -19.85
C ARG A 280 -2.76 7.90 -19.80
N GLY A 281 -2.17 8.00 -18.61
CA GLY A 281 -0.73 8.17 -18.40
C GLY A 281 0.09 7.03 -19.02
N GLU A 282 -0.33 5.78 -18.84
CA GLU A 282 0.30 4.61 -19.47
C GLU A 282 0.36 4.74 -20.99
N VAL A 283 -0.76 5.15 -21.60
CA VAL A 283 -0.84 5.32 -23.06
C VAL A 283 0.11 6.42 -23.52
N ALA A 284 0.16 7.56 -22.82
CA ALA A 284 1.10 8.64 -23.12
C ALA A 284 2.56 8.17 -23.00
N VAL A 285 2.92 7.47 -21.92
CA VAL A 285 4.26 6.91 -21.72
C VAL A 285 4.60 5.89 -22.81
N ALA A 286 3.65 5.06 -23.24
CA ALA A 286 3.86 4.10 -24.33
C ALA A 286 4.11 4.80 -25.68
N HIS A 287 3.40 5.89 -25.98
CA HIS A 287 3.64 6.68 -27.19
C HIS A 287 5.03 7.33 -27.18
N LEU A 288 5.42 7.96 -26.05
CA LEU A 288 6.75 8.53 -25.87
C LEU A 288 7.85 7.46 -25.97
N GLY A 289 7.62 6.30 -25.35
CA GLY A 289 8.54 5.17 -25.41
C GLY A 289 8.74 4.64 -26.82
N ARG A 290 7.67 4.52 -27.62
CA ARG A 290 7.76 4.13 -29.04
C ARG A 290 8.54 5.16 -29.86
N ALA A 291 8.20 6.44 -29.72
CA ALA A 291 8.91 7.52 -30.40
C ALA A 291 10.41 7.50 -30.06
N TRP A 292 10.76 7.17 -28.82
CA TRP A 292 12.14 7.05 -28.41
C TRP A 292 12.85 5.82 -28.98
N ILE A 293 12.21 4.65 -28.94
CA ILE A 293 12.76 3.42 -29.55
C ILE A 293 13.06 3.65 -31.04
N CYS A 294 12.18 4.35 -31.75
CA CYS A 294 12.39 4.72 -33.16
C CYS A 294 13.61 5.63 -33.39
N ARG A 295 14.02 6.43 -32.41
CA ARG A 295 15.22 7.29 -32.53
C ARG A 295 16.53 6.52 -32.43
N GLY A 296 16.53 5.30 -31.88
CA GLY A 296 17.72 4.44 -31.81
C GLY A 296 18.88 4.98 -30.97
N THR A 297 18.65 5.97 -30.10
CA THR A 297 19.72 6.58 -29.29
C THR A 297 20.34 5.57 -28.35
N ARG A 298 21.66 5.42 -28.36
CA ARG A 298 22.40 4.55 -27.44
C ARG A 298 22.89 5.41 -26.27
N SER A 299 22.46 5.14 -25.05
CA SER A 299 22.87 5.91 -23.87
C SER A 299 23.25 5.02 -22.70
N GLN A 300 24.32 5.41 -22.01
CA GLN A 300 24.77 4.78 -20.77
C GLN A 300 24.14 5.41 -19.53
N THR A 301 23.42 6.54 -19.63
CA THR A 301 22.77 7.22 -18.48
C THR A 301 21.80 6.32 -17.71
N TRP A 302 21.19 5.36 -18.40
CA TRP A 302 20.26 4.39 -17.82
C TRP A 302 20.86 3.49 -16.75
N THR A 303 22.16 3.19 -16.82
CA THR A 303 22.79 2.36 -15.79
C THR A 303 22.84 3.10 -14.46
N TRP A 304 23.16 4.39 -14.47
CA TRP A 304 23.28 5.22 -13.26
C TRP A 304 21.91 5.46 -12.60
N SER A 305 20.88 5.74 -13.41
CA SER A 305 19.51 5.86 -12.91
C SER A 305 19.01 4.54 -12.32
N SER A 306 19.31 3.40 -12.96
CA SER A 306 18.92 2.09 -12.43
C SER A 306 19.66 1.71 -11.14
N SER A 307 20.94 2.08 -11.00
CA SER A 307 21.67 1.86 -9.74
C SER A 307 21.14 2.73 -8.62
N ALA A 308 20.82 4.01 -8.88
CA ALA A 308 20.22 4.89 -7.88
C ALA A 308 18.87 4.32 -7.40
N ALA A 309 18.02 3.86 -8.32
CA ALA A 309 16.75 3.21 -7.97
C ALA A 309 16.96 1.91 -7.17
N ALA A 310 17.99 1.11 -7.49
CA ALA A 310 18.32 -0.08 -6.71
C ALA A 310 18.78 0.27 -5.28
N VAL A 311 19.55 1.34 -5.12
CA VAL A 311 19.93 1.87 -3.80
C VAL A 311 18.67 2.34 -3.06
N SER A 312 17.77 3.09 -3.69
CA SER A 312 16.51 3.52 -3.08
C SER A 312 15.64 2.34 -2.65
N ALA A 313 15.55 1.27 -3.47
CA ALA A 313 14.85 0.05 -3.08
C ALA A 313 15.53 -0.65 -1.89
N GLY A 314 16.86 -0.70 -1.88
CA GLY A 314 17.65 -1.18 -0.75
C GLY A 314 17.39 -0.37 0.53
N CYS A 315 17.30 0.96 0.43
CA CYS A 315 16.95 1.84 1.54
C CYS A 315 15.52 1.58 2.04
N CYS A 316 14.54 1.38 1.15
CA CYS A 316 13.17 1.04 1.53
C CYS A 316 13.13 -0.28 2.31
N LEU A 317 13.84 -1.30 1.83
CA LEU A 317 13.97 -2.59 2.51
C LEU A 317 14.67 -2.42 3.87
N ALA A 318 15.78 -1.70 3.92
CA ALA A 318 16.50 -1.45 5.18
C ALA A 318 15.63 -0.71 6.19
N LEU A 319 14.87 0.30 5.77
CA LEU A 319 13.93 1.04 6.62
C LEU A 319 12.81 0.15 7.14
N GLY A 320 12.22 -0.70 6.30
CA GLY A 320 11.18 -1.61 6.77
C GLY A 320 11.72 -2.72 7.68
N MET A 321 12.93 -3.23 7.45
CA MET A 321 13.60 -4.13 8.41
C MET A 321 13.87 -3.43 9.74
N LEU A 322 14.39 -2.20 9.69
CA LEU A 322 14.64 -1.39 10.88
C LEU A 322 13.33 -1.10 11.64
N ALA A 323 12.23 -0.85 10.92
CA ALA A 323 10.90 -0.69 11.50
C ALA A 323 10.44 -1.95 12.26
N LEU A 324 10.66 -3.14 11.70
CA LEU A 324 10.34 -4.41 12.37
C LEU A 324 11.20 -4.63 13.63
N ILE A 325 12.49 -4.35 13.53
CA ILE A 325 13.41 -4.46 14.68
C ILE A 325 13.00 -3.45 15.75
N ALA A 326 12.71 -2.20 15.38
CA ALA A 326 12.25 -1.16 16.29
C ALA A 326 10.97 -1.60 17.01
N LEU A 327 9.99 -2.14 16.27
CA LEU A 327 8.74 -2.63 16.84
C LEU A 327 8.98 -3.78 17.82
N ALA A 328 9.86 -4.74 17.47
CA ALA A 328 10.22 -5.85 18.33
C ALA A 328 10.89 -5.36 19.63
N LEU A 329 11.82 -4.41 19.53
CA LEU A 329 12.47 -3.81 20.70
C LEU A 329 11.48 -3.05 21.58
N TRP A 330 10.64 -2.20 20.99
CA TRP A 330 9.61 -1.46 21.74
C TRP A 330 8.62 -2.39 22.45
N SER A 331 8.38 -3.60 21.93
CA SER A 331 7.50 -4.58 22.58
C SER A 331 8.01 -5.11 23.92
N VAL A 332 9.32 -4.98 24.19
CA VAL A 332 10.00 -5.47 25.42
C VAL A 332 10.67 -4.35 26.19
N THR A 333 10.42 -3.09 25.84
CA THR A 333 11.09 -1.94 26.45
C THR A 333 10.22 -1.30 27.52
N TRP A 334 10.83 -0.98 28.67
CA TRP A 334 10.17 -0.20 29.74
C TRP A 334 10.59 1.26 29.71
N ARG A 335 11.90 1.52 29.71
CA ARG A 335 12.46 2.88 29.72
C ARG A 335 13.42 3.07 28.56
N TRP A 336 13.11 4.04 27.70
CA TRP A 336 13.94 4.43 26.56
C TRP A 336 14.02 5.96 26.44
N SER A 337 14.82 6.58 27.30
CA SER A 337 14.97 8.04 27.33
C SER A 337 15.80 8.53 26.14
N PHE A 338 15.49 9.71 25.60
CA PHE A 338 16.33 10.34 24.56
C PHE A 338 17.52 11.02 25.24
N PRO A 339 18.75 10.97 24.67
CA PRO A 339 19.14 10.49 23.34
C PRO A 339 19.63 9.03 23.29
N ALA A 340 19.39 8.20 24.30
CA ALA A 340 19.93 6.84 24.33
C ALA A 340 19.52 6.02 23.08
N ALA A 341 20.52 5.46 22.39
CA ALA A 341 20.35 4.67 21.16
C ALA A 341 19.78 3.26 21.41
N LEU A 342 19.93 2.74 22.63
CA LEU A 342 19.37 1.45 23.07
C LEU A 342 18.51 1.66 24.32
N PRO A 343 17.53 0.77 24.57
CA PRO A 343 16.75 0.78 25.80
C PRO A 343 17.64 0.68 27.05
N GLU A 344 17.30 1.43 28.09
CA GLU A 344 17.99 1.35 29.38
C GLU A 344 17.45 0.18 30.22
N MET A 345 16.17 -0.14 30.07
CA MET A 345 15.50 -1.19 30.82
C MET A 345 14.54 -1.98 29.94
N PHE A 346 14.70 -3.30 29.98
CA PHE A 346 13.80 -4.25 29.34
C PHE A 346 12.77 -4.76 30.35
N SER A 347 11.53 -4.93 29.92
CA SER A 347 10.45 -5.52 30.72
C SER A 347 9.50 -6.31 29.83
N VAL A 348 9.15 -7.51 30.30
CA VAL A 348 8.11 -8.36 29.69
C VAL A 348 6.72 -8.00 30.24
N GLY A 349 6.62 -6.97 31.07
CA GLY A 349 5.38 -6.55 31.73
C GLY A 349 4.24 -6.23 30.75
N ALA A 350 4.55 -5.71 29.55
CA ALA A 350 3.56 -5.47 28.51
C ALA A 350 2.87 -6.77 28.03
N TRP A 351 3.61 -7.87 27.98
CA TRP A 351 3.11 -9.19 27.61
C TRP A 351 2.39 -9.89 28.76
N LEU A 352 2.89 -9.69 29.99
CA LEU A 352 2.37 -10.34 31.20
C LEU A 352 1.16 -9.62 31.82
N ARG A 353 0.75 -8.46 31.30
CA ARG A 353 -0.40 -7.70 31.81
C ARG A 353 -1.66 -8.60 31.84
N PRO A 354 -2.22 -8.86 33.03
CA PRO A 354 -3.48 -9.59 33.16
C PRO A 354 -4.59 -8.85 32.40
N GLY A 355 -5.37 -9.57 31.60
CA GLY A 355 -6.46 -8.99 30.79
C GLY A 355 -6.07 -8.59 29.35
N SER A 356 -4.80 -8.74 28.96
CA SER A 356 -4.35 -8.48 27.59
C SER A 356 -4.91 -9.47 26.54
N GLY A 357 -5.38 -10.64 26.96
CA GLY A 357 -6.10 -11.58 26.10
C GLY A 357 -5.28 -12.18 24.95
N TRP A 358 -3.94 -12.05 24.97
CA TRP A 358 -3.06 -12.48 23.88
C TRP A 358 -3.28 -13.93 23.45
N GLY A 359 -3.43 -14.85 24.41
CA GLY A 359 -3.72 -16.26 24.13
C GLY A 359 -5.05 -16.47 23.41
N ARG A 360 -6.11 -15.74 23.80
CA ARG A 360 -7.40 -15.78 23.11
C ARG A 360 -7.32 -15.17 21.71
N ALA A 361 -6.60 -14.07 21.54
CA ALA A 361 -6.38 -13.45 20.24
C ALA A 361 -5.61 -14.39 19.30
N ALA A 362 -4.55 -15.06 19.79
CA ALA A 362 -3.78 -16.04 19.04
C ALA A 362 -4.64 -17.25 18.64
N LEU A 363 -5.43 -17.79 19.59
CA LEU A 363 -6.35 -18.89 19.32
C LEU A 363 -7.40 -18.49 18.27
N ASN A 364 -8.05 -17.34 18.44
CA ASN A 364 -9.04 -16.84 17.47
C ASN A 364 -8.43 -16.69 16.07
N THR A 365 -7.23 -16.13 16.00
CA THR A 365 -6.52 -15.97 14.71
C THR A 365 -6.21 -17.32 14.07
N ALA A 366 -5.74 -18.29 14.85
CA ALA A 366 -5.44 -19.64 14.36
C ALA A 366 -6.71 -20.36 13.90
N VAL A 367 -7.79 -20.32 14.69
CA VAL A 367 -9.08 -20.95 14.37
C VAL A 367 -9.66 -20.33 13.10
N ILE A 368 -9.73 -18.99 13.01
CA ILE A 368 -10.22 -18.30 11.82
C ILE A 368 -9.36 -18.66 10.61
N GLY A 369 -8.03 -18.65 10.76
CA GLY A 369 -7.10 -18.98 9.67
C GLY A 369 -7.27 -20.41 9.16
N VAL A 370 -7.36 -21.39 10.05
CA VAL A 370 -7.55 -22.81 9.70
C VAL A 370 -8.92 -23.03 9.05
N LEU A 371 -9.99 -22.47 9.62
CA LEU A 371 -11.33 -22.62 9.07
C LEU A 371 -11.46 -21.95 7.71
N ALA A 372 -10.97 -20.72 7.56
CA ALA A 372 -11.01 -20.00 6.28
C ALA A 372 -10.19 -20.72 5.20
N THR A 373 -8.99 -21.20 5.55
CA THR A 373 -8.14 -21.96 4.60
C THR A 373 -8.79 -23.29 4.23
N GLY A 374 -9.34 -24.02 5.20
CA GLY A 374 -10.04 -25.28 4.97
C GLY A 374 -11.29 -25.13 4.10
N LEU A 375 -12.10 -24.08 4.33
CA LEU A 375 -13.24 -23.77 3.48
C LEU A 375 -12.80 -23.37 2.07
N ALA A 376 -11.76 -22.54 1.95
CA ALA A 376 -11.24 -22.12 0.65
C ALA A 376 -10.68 -23.30 -0.16
N THR A 377 -9.96 -24.24 0.47
CA THR A 377 -9.45 -25.43 -0.21
C THR A 377 -10.57 -26.36 -0.65
N VAL A 378 -11.61 -26.56 0.18
CA VAL A 378 -12.80 -27.35 -0.18
C VAL A 378 -13.59 -26.70 -1.33
N LEU A 379 -13.64 -25.36 -1.41
CA LEU A 379 -14.32 -24.66 -2.50
C LEU A 379 -13.49 -24.58 -3.79
N ALA A 380 -12.17 -24.73 -3.70
CA ALA A 380 -11.26 -24.62 -4.84
C ALA A 380 -11.06 -25.96 -5.60
N VAL A 381 -11.29 -27.09 -4.92
CA VAL A 381 -11.30 -28.45 -5.49
C VAL A 381 -12.71 -28.81 -5.92
#